data_AF-A0A1S3QJ67-F1
#
_entry.id   AF-A0A1S3QJ67-F1
#
_cell.length_a   1.000
_cell.length_b   1.000
_cell.length_c   1.000
_cell.angle_alpha   90.00
_cell.angle_beta   90.00
_cell.angle_gamma   90.00
#
_symmetry.space_group_name_H-M   'P 1'
#
loop_
_entity.id
_entity.type
_entity.pdbx_description
1 polymer ?
#
loop_
_entity_poly.entity_id
_entity_poly.type
_entity_poly.pdbx_seq_one_letter_code
_entity_poly.pdbx_strand_id
1 'polypeptide(L)'
;MMELMDTCDENPVETPEHTTETGQNTPVQQLEQAKVPTEDVSPFQPLDREQEHPPESSVPFPQRGEGEEEEQTGGGEDWPTTRVCHTHERAISMQDTVEGLDITEEGLETLLCYLELHPQQWVELLHPTLSTCKMVCYNGPHQLRKLTKICPPVAVVLARKRLAGERVETCDSVDFDVVEVADTMGWQLGLVKRGLRQLQWATNRGVLVEFSNLSFYFRSYGDLTPDEMDRVCEFLHGRVVAQERTKLYQLKACFKAFRSVAYKSCSFCTDKLDESRSLKLKGLLGDYFDKRRELDLSRKFQEEKDDEEEVLLKCKMKDFEGQIRADIQSFLGNRSDEKFSGRAVARIFFGIGSPCYPAQTFGRDKRYWRKYIQFDFNEIMRIAIQEIIRFK
;
A
#
# COMPACT_ATOMS: atom_id res chain seq x y z
N MET A 1 37.99 -26.31 -22.37
CA MET A 1 38.88 -26.45 -23.55
C MET A 1 37.98 -26.18 -24.75
N MET A 2 37.94 -24.90 -25.21
CA MET A 2 38.66 -24.38 -26.40
C MET A 2 38.02 -24.93 -27.69
N GLU A 3 37.56 -24.19 -28.71
CA GLU A 3 37.69 -22.81 -29.25
C GLU A 3 36.37 -22.50 -30.03
N LEU A 4 35.78 -21.30 -30.20
CA LEU A 4 36.17 -19.93 -30.61
C LEU A 4 36.37 -19.71 -32.13
N MET A 5 35.84 -18.56 -32.60
CA MET A 5 35.95 -17.85 -33.91
C MET A 5 34.91 -18.15 -35.00
N ASP A 6 34.50 -17.24 -35.90
CA ASP A 6 34.33 -15.76 -36.01
C ASP A 6 33.77 -15.53 -37.45
N THR A 7 32.61 -14.89 -37.67
CA THR A 7 32.35 -13.52 -38.23
C THR A 7 32.72 -13.21 -39.70
N CYS A 8 31.86 -12.34 -40.28
CA CYS A 8 31.98 -11.40 -41.43
C CYS A 8 31.29 -11.87 -42.75
N ASP A 9 30.16 -11.27 -43.20
CA ASP A 9 29.88 -9.94 -43.81
C ASP A 9 30.43 -9.77 -45.24
N GLU A 10 29.56 -9.49 -46.22
CA GLU A 10 29.82 -8.60 -47.38
C GLU A 10 28.49 -8.10 -48.02
N ASN A 11 28.34 -6.78 -48.12
CA ASN A 11 27.45 -6.07 -49.06
C ASN A 11 28.26 -5.68 -50.32
N PRO A 12 27.59 -5.34 -51.43
CA PRO A 12 28.13 -4.31 -52.33
C PRO A 12 27.15 -3.15 -52.59
N VAL A 13 27.77 -1.97 -52.72
CA VAL A 13 27.23 -0.66 -53.10
C VAL A 13 27.56 -0.40 -54.56
N GLU A 14 26.69 0.27 -55.33
CA GLU A 14 27.08 1.29 -56.34
C GLU A 14 25.87 2.13 -56.82
N THR A 15 26.02 3.45 -56.75
CA THR A 15 25.20 4.57 -57.31
C THR A 15 25.82 5.05 -58.65
N PRO A 16 25.50 6.22 -59.29
CA PRO A 16 24.40 7.22 -59.18
C PRO A 16 23.80 7.65 -60.56
N GLU A 17 22.81 8.56 -60.59
CA GLU A 17 22.82 9.69 -61.55
C GLU A 17 21.85 10.83 -61.15
N HIS A 18 22.32 12.06 -61.39
CA HIS A 18 21.77 13.35 -60.98
C HIS A 18 20.74 13.91 -62.00
N THR A 19 19.75 14.67 -61.52
CA THR A 19 19.45 16.00 -62.09
C THR A 19 18.73 16.90 -61.09
N THR A 20 19.27 18.10 -60.97
CA THR A 20 18.86 19.27 -60.18
C THR A 20 17.60 19.93 -60.73
N GLU A 21 16.74 20.49 -59.87
CA GLU A 21 16.55 21.95 -59.83
C GLU A 21 15.74 22.43 -58.60
N THR A 22 16.16 23.62 -58.18
CA THR A 22 15.87 24.49 -57.03
C THR A 22 14.41 24.92 -56.81
N GLY A 23 14.03 25.11 -55.54
CA GLY A 23 12.89 25.92 -55.12
C GLY A 23 12.82 26.13 -53.60
N GLN A 24 12.99 27.38 -53.17
CA GLN A 24 13.15 27.83 -51.78
C GLN A 24 11.85 27.80 -50.95
N ASN A 25 11.98 27.56 -49.64
CA ASN A 25 11.49 28.38 -48.51
C ASN A 25 10.91 27.60 -47.31
N THR A 26 11.25 28.16 -46.15
CA THR A 26 11.15 27.73 -44.73
C THR A 26 9.71 27.64 -44.20
N PRO A 27 9.50 27.06 -42.98
CA PRO A 27 8.23 26.51 -42.51
C PRO A 27 7.38 27.53 -41.73
N VAL A 28 6.07 27.29 -41.68
CA VAL A 28 5.14 28.06 -40.84
C VAL A 28 4.23 27.10 -40.07
N GLN A 29 4.37 27.14 -38.74
CA GLN A 29 3.37 26.74 -37.75
C GLN A 29 2.05 27.47 -38.01
N GLN A 30 0.87 26.81 -38.03
CA GLN A 30 -0.39 27.46 -37.65
C GLN A 30 -1.51 26.48 -37.22
N LEU A 31 -2.12 26.87 -36.09
CA LEU A 31 -3.51 26.79 -35.62
C LEU A 31 -4.22 25.42 -35.56
N GLU A 32 -4.72 24.98 -34.39
CA GLU A 32 -5.83 25.51 -33.56
C GLU A 32 -7.27 25.22 -34.08
N GLN A 33 -8.05 24.68 -33.14
CA GLN A 33 -9.48 24.87 -32.87
C GLN A 33 -10.55 24.05 -33.62
N ALA A 34 -11.27 23.23 -32.84
CA ALA A 34 -12.74 23.21 -32.70
C ALA A 34 -13.11 22.34 -31.47
N LYS A 35 -14.19 22.50 -30.70
CA LYS A 35 -15.14 23.58 -30.35
C LYS A 35 -16.03 22.93 -29.27
N VAL A 36 -16.12 23.47 -28.05
CA VAL A 36 -17.06 23.02 -27.01
C VAL A 36 -18.32 23.88 -27.09
N PRO A 37 -19.55 23.33 -27.04
CA PRO A 37 -20.75 24.14 -27.01
C PRO A 37 -21.10 24.58 -25.58
N THR A 38 -21.23 25.89 -25.40
CA THR A 38 -21.95 26.56 -24.31
C THR A 38 -23.44 26.67 -24.67
N GLU A 39 -24.32 26.30 -23.75
CA GLU A 39 -25.72 26.75 -23.75
C GLU A 39 -26.02 27.52 -22.45
N ASP A 40 -26.70 28.65 -22.64
CA ASP A 40 -26.98 29.70 -21.68
C ASP A 40 -28.05 29.33 -20.65
N VAL A 41 -27.88 29.87 -19.43
CA VAL A 41 -28.84 29.83 -18.32
C VAL A 41 -29.41 31.22 -18.10
N SER A 42 -30.74 31.36 -18.01
CA SER A 42 -31.51 32.36 -17.22
C SER A 42 -33.03 32.15 -17.42
N PRO A 43 -33.92 32.66 -16.54
CA PRO A 43 -34.03 32.45 -15.09
C PRO A 43 -35.44 31.96 -14.65
N PHE A 44 -35.52 31.36 -13.47
CA PHE A 44 -36.74 30.78 -12.86
C PHE A 44 -37.83 31.79 -12.47
N GLN A 45 -39.10 31.42 -12.69
CA GLN A 45 -40.26 31.81 -11.87
C GLN A 45 -41.17 30.60 -11.61
N PRO A 46 -41.87 30.54 -10.45
CA PRO A 46 -42.45 29.31 -9.91
C PRO A 46 -43.92 29.12 -10.31
N LEU A 47 -44.33 27.88 -10.58
CA LEU A 47 -45.71 27.48 -10.77
C LEU A 47 -46.01 26.23 -9.93
N ASP A 48 -46.99 26.38 -9.04
CA ASP A 48 -47.60 25.33 -8.23
C ASP A 48 -48.14 24.18 -9.09
N ARG A 49 -47.90 22.94 -8.67
CA ARG A 49 -48.76 21.82 -9.05
C ARG A 49 -48.73 20.67 -8.05
N GLU A 50 -49.94 20.19 -7.81
CA GLU A 50 -50.40 19.27 -6.77
C GLU A 50 -49.81 17.85 -6.85
N GLN A 51 -49.84 17.19 -5.69
CA GLN A 51 -49.49 15.79 -5.46
C GLN A 51 -50.46 14.83 -6.16
N GLU A 52 -49.94 13.86 -6.91
CA GLU A 52 -50.62 12.58 -7.17
C GLU A 52 -49.61 11.41 -7.15
N HIS A 53 -49.90 10.40 -6.31
CA HIS A 53 -49.18 9.12 -6.21
C HIS A 53 -49.69 8.10 -7.24
N PRO A 54 -48.83 7.26 -7.85
CA PRO A 54 -49.26 6.04 -8.53
C PRO A 54 -48.90 4.75 -7.74
N PRO A 55 -49.51 3.60 -8.10
CA PRO A 55 -49.96 2.59 -7.14
C PRO A 55 -48.99 1.42 -6.91
N GLU A 56 -49.20 0.76 -5.77
CA GLU A 56 -48.57 -0.48 -5.33
C GLU A 56 -48.84 -1.65 -6.31
N SER A 57 -47.79 -2.40 -6.63
CA SER A 57 -47.92 -3.76 -7.17
C SER A 57 -47.04 -4.73 -6.37
N SER A 58 -47.71 -5.68 -5.75
CA SER A 58 -47.20 -6.69 -4.84
C SER A 58 -46.71 -7.93 -5.60
N VAL A 59 -45.44 -8.28 -5.43
CA VAL A 59 -44.94 -9.65 -5.68
C VAL A 59 -44.08 -10.07 -4.48
N PRO A 60 -44.34 -11.22 -3.82
CA PRO A 60 -43.74 -11.52 -2.52
C PRO A 60 -42.30 -12.05 -2.66
N PHE A 61 -41.38 -11.51 -1.86
CA PHE A 61 -40.06 -12.09 -1.64
C PHE A 61 -40.13 -13.20 -0.57
N PRO A 62 -39.38 -14.32 -0.71
CA PRO A 62 -39.46 -15.44 0.22
C PRO A 62 -38.88 -15.06 1.59
N GLN A 63 -39.63 -15.34 2.66
CA GLN A 63 -39.18 -15.29 4.05
C GLN A 63 -37.98 -16.23 4.24
N ARG A 64 -36.83 -15.67 4.60
CA ARG A 64 -35.68 -16.42 5.11
C ARG A 64 -36.00 -16.81 6.55
N GLY A 65 -36.04 -18.12 6.78
CA GLY A 65 -36.32 -18.73 8.07
C GLY A 65 -35.35 -18.28 9.16
N GLU A 66 -35.94 -18.13 10.34
CA GLU A 66 -35.27 -18.00 11.63
C GLU A 66 -34.37 -19.22 11.87
N GLY A 67 -33.13 -18.97 12.28
CA GLY A 67 -32.17 -20.02 12.64
C GLY A 67 -30.77 -19.77 12.10
N GLU A 68 -30.16 -18.64 12.47
CA GLU A 68 -28.70 -18.50 12.46
C GLU A 68 -28.31 -18.18 13.90
N GLU A 69 -27.83 -19.21 14.61
CA GLU A 69 -27.15 -19.06 15.89
C GLU A 69 -25.92 -18.18 15.66
N GLU A 70 -25.93 -16.99 16.27
CA GLU A 70 -24.75 -16.14 16.38
C GLU A 70 -23.64 -16.95 17.06
N GLU A 71 -22.65 -17.37 16.26
CA GLU A 71 -21.44 -18.01 16.77
C GLU A 71 -20.60 -16.93 17.48
N GLN A 72 -20.89 -16.76 18.77
CA GLN A 72 -20.05 -16.07 19.73
C GLN A 72 -18.72 -16.83 19.83
N THR A 73 -17.76 -16.48 18.97
CA THR A 73 -16.35 -16.76 19.25
C THR A 73 -15.94 -15.89 20.43
N GLY A 74 -15.78 -16.53 21.59
CA GLY A 74 -15.50 -15.92 22.87
C GLY A 74 -14.34 -14.92 22.86
N GLY A 75 -14.65 -13.76 23.42
CA GLY A 75 -13.77 -12.61 23.56
C GLY A 75 -14.60 -11.34 23.53
N GLY A 76 -15.60 -11.21 24.41
CA GLY A 76 -16.22 -9.92 24.70
C GLY A 76 -15.17 -9.05 25.37
N GLU A 77 -14.29 -8.46 24.56
CA GLU A 77 -13.34 -7.46 25.02
C GLU A 77 -14.14 -6.26 25.48
N ASP A 78 -14.06 -5.99 26.79
CA ASP A 78 -14.72 -4.89 27.47
C ASP A 78 -14.05 -3.58 27.02
N TRP A 79 -14.41 -3.14 25.81
CA TRP A 79 -13.96 -1.87 25.24
C TRP A 79 -14.79 -0.74 25.86
N PRO A 80 -14.15 0.33 26.36
CA PRO A 80 -14.88 1.42 27.00
C PRO A 80 -15.84 2.08 26.02
N THR A 81 -17.14 1.99 26.33
CA THR A 81 -18.26 2.36 25.44
C THR A 81 -18.48 3.87 25.34
N THR A 82 -17.84 4.66 26.20
CA THR A 82 -18.02 6.11 26.24
C THR A 82 -16.68 6.81 26.17
N ARG A 83 -16.39 7.44 25.02
CA ARG A 83 -15.21 8.27 24.81
C ARG A 83 -15.59 9.76 24.80
N VAL A 84 -14.69 10.59 25.31
CA VAL A 84 -14.84 12.06 25.23
C VAL A 84 -14.34 12.56 23.87
N CYS A 85 -13.38 11.88 23.26
CA CYS A 85 -12.93 12.17 21.90
C CYS A 85 -13.98 11.72 20.86
N HIS A 86 -14.37 12.64 19.98
CA HIS A 86 -15.35 12.39 18.91
C HIS A 86 -14.74 11.95 17.57
N THR A 87 -13.45 11.58 17.55
CA THR A 87 -12.58 11.36 16.38
C THR A 87 -11.98 12.63 15.78
N HIS A 88 -10.90 12.43 15.03
CA HIS A 88 -10.13 13.48 14.39
C HIS A 88 -9.73 13.09 12.97
N GLU A 89 -9.80 14.03 12.04
CA GLU A 89 -9.32 13.86 10.68
C GLU A 89 -7.78 13.89 10.66
N ARG A 90 -7.16 12.86 10.10
CA ARG A 90 -5.71 12.68 10.02
C ARG A 90 -5.28 12.27 8.62
N ALA A 91 -4.10 12.71 8.23
CA ALA A 91 -3.47 12.26 6.99
C ALA A 91 -2.02 11.88 7.22
N ILE A 92 -1.61 10.73 6.69
CA ILE A 92 -0.24 10.25 6.74
C ILE A 92 0.29 10.08 5.32
N SER A 93 1.47 10.65 5.05
CA SER A 93 2.12 10.59 3.73
C SER A 93 2.33 9.14 3.31
N MET A 94 1.83 8.76 2.13
CA MET A 94 1.99 7.38 1.64
C MET A 94 3.46 7.04 1.45
N GLN A 95 4.21 7.91 0.77
CA GLN A 95 5.63 7.71 0.48
C GLN A 95 6.45 7.57 1.78
N ASP A 96 6.33 8.55 2.69
CA ASP A 96 7.13 8.56 3.91
C ASP A 96 6.78 7.40 4.84
N THR A 97 5.51 6.98 4.87
CA THR A 97 5.07 5.85 5.69
C THR A 97 5.54 4.52 5.11
N VAL A 98 5.47 4.35 3.78
CA VAL A 98 5.99 3.17 3.07
C VAL A 98 7.49 3.01 3.31
N GLU A 99 8.25 4.10 3.20
CA GLU A 99 9.69 4.10 3.44
C GLU A 99 10.03 3.94 4.94
N GLY A 100 9.30 4.63 5.81
CA GLY A 100 9.55 4.61 7.26
C GLY A 100 9.28 3.25 7.90
N LEU A 101 8.30 2.50 7.37
CA LEU A 101 7.89 1.20 7.90
C LEU A 101 8.39 0.00 7.08
N ASP A 102 8.92 0.21 5.88
CA ASP A 102 9.28 -0.84 4.90
C ASP A 102 8.12 -1.80 4.57
N ILE A 103 6.90 -1.25 4.53
CA ILE A 103 5.65 -1.94 4.18
C ILE A 103 5.14 -1.35 2.87
N THR A 104 4.63 -2.18 1.96
CA THR A 104 4.09 -1.69 0.69
C THR A 104 2.81 -0.86 0.91
N GLU A 105 2.48 0.00 -0.05
CA GLU A 105 1.26 0.82 0.01
C GLU A 105 0.01 -0.04 0.21
N GLU A 106 -0.11 -1.15 -0.53
CA GLU A 106 -1.25 -2.07 -0.40
C GLU A 106 -1.26 -2.78 0.95
N GLY A 107 -0.08 -3.01 1.53
CA GLY A 107 0.07 -3.56 2.88
C GLY A 107 -0.47 -2.60 3.94
N LEU A 108 -0.15 -1.31 3.83
CA LEU A 108 -0.67 -0.28 4.73
C LEU A 108 -2.18 -0.09 4.56
N GLU A 109 -2.66 -0.01 3.31
CA GLU A 109 -4.09 0.08 3.00
C GLU A 109 -4.85 -1.11 3.59
N THR A 110 -4.32 -2.33 3.44
CA THR A 110 -4.93 -3.54 4.02
C THR A 110 -5.03 -3.46 5.55
N LEU A 111 -4.01 -2.93 6.23
CA LEU A 111 -4.06 -2.75 7.68
C LEU A 111 -5.11 -1.72 8.10
N LEU A 112 -5.22 -0.60 7.37
CA LEU A 112 -6.25 0.41 7.61
C LEU A 112 -7.66 -0.16 7.42
N CYS A 113 -7.88 -0.94 6.35
CA CYS A 113 -9.15 -1.62 6.11
C CYS A 113 -9.49 -2.61 7.24
N TYR A 114 -8.50 -3.32 7.82
CA TYR A 114 -8.78 -4.18 8.98
C TYR A 114 -9.19 -3.39 10.23
N LEU A 115 -8.65 -2.19 10.43
CA LEU A 115 -9.06 -1.31 11.52
C LEU A 115 -10.46 -0.75 11.34
N GLU A 116 -10.83 -0.43 10.10
CA GLU A 116 -12.17 0.03 9.74
C GLU A 116 -13.24 -1.07 9.89
N LEU A 117 -12.91 -2.30 9.50
CA LEU A 117 -13.80 -3.46 9.64
C LEU A 117 -13.87 -4.00 11.07
N HIS A 118 -13.02 -3.52 11.99
CA HIS A 118 -13.07 -3.94 13.38
C HIS A 118 -14.40 -3.48 14.02
N PRO A 119 -15.01 -4.25 14.94
CA PRO A 119 -16.28 -3.86 15.57
C PRO A 119 -16.25 -2.49 16.27
N GLN A 120 -15.08 -2.07 16.76
CA GLN A 120 -14.87 -0.76 17.39
C GLN A 120 -14.61 0.38 16.40
N GLN A 121 -14.51 0.09 15.08
CA GLN A 121 -14.26 1.05 14.01
C GLN A 121 -13.16 2.06 14.37
N TRP A 122 -11.97 1.55 14.68
CA TRP A 122 -10.85 2.37 15.16
C TRP A 122 -10.42 3.46 14.18
N VAL A 123 -10.66 3.20 12.90
CA VAL A 123 -10.36 4.08 11.78
C VAL A 123 -11.55 4.11 10.84
N GLU A 124 -11.94 5.29 10.36
CA GLU A 124 -12.85 5.45 9.21
C GLU A 124 -12.02 5.90 8.01
N LEU A 125 -11.91 5.07 6.97
CA LEU A 125 -11.04 5.38 5.84
C LEU A 125 -11.75 6.34 4.88
N LEU A 126 -11.12 7.46 4.59
CA LEU A 126 -11.61 8.47 3.66
C LEU A 126 -10.80 8.44 2.36
N HIS A 127 -11.29 9.13 1.32
CA HIS A 127 -10.58 9.18 0.04
C HIS A 127 -9.18 9.81 0.18
N PRO A 128 -8.11 9.17 -0.34
CA PRO A 128 -6.76 9.70 -0.31
C PRO A 128 -6.67 11.15 -0.78
N THR A 129 -5.79 11.92 -0.15
CA THR A 129 -5.74 13.36 -0.37
C THR A 129 -4.32 13.89 -0.32
N LEU A 130 -4.10 15.04 -0.96
CA LEU A 130 -2.85 15.80 -0.84
C LEU A 130 -2.88 16.55 0.49
N SER A 131 -2.14 16.08 1.50
CA SER A 131 -2.23 16.57 2.88
C SER A 131 -1.41 17.83 3.12
N THR A 132 -0.37 18.07 2.33
CA THR A 132 0.52 19.21 2.53
C THR A 132 0.10 20.37 1.63
N CYS A 133 0.00 21.56 2.20
CA CYS A 133 -0.20 22.81 1.47
C CYS A 133 1.05 23.67 1.59
N LYS A 134 1.63 24.03 0.45
CA LYS A 134 2.70 25.01 0.33
C LYS A 134 2.13 26.29 -0.26
N MET A 135 2.34 27.40 0.43
CA MET A 135 1.94 28.72 -0.05
C MET A 135 3.15 29.65 -0.10
N VAL A 136 3.34 30.30 -1.25
CA VAL A 136 4.47 31.23 -1.49
C VAL A 136 3.91 32.59 -1.89
N CYS A 137 4.39 33.65 -1.25
CA CYS A 137 4.03 35.03 -1.50
C CYS A 137 5.21 35.77 -2.14
N TYR A 138 5.15 36.01 -3.46
CA TYR A 138 6.24 36.67 -4.20
C TYR A 138 6.41 38.15 -3.82
N ASN A 139 5.38 38.79 -3.27
CA ASN A 139 5.49 40.16 -2.75
C ASN A 139 5.99 40.20 -1.28
N GLY A 140 6.57 39.09 -0.80
CA GLY A 140 7.25 38.98 0.48
C GLY A 140 6.33 38.89 1.71
N PRO A 141 6.89 39.00 2.92
CA PRO A 141 6.20 38.70 4.18
C PRO A 141 4.99 39.59 4.47
N HIS A 142 5.00 40.83 3.98
CA HIS A 142 3.86 41.74 4.14
C HIS A 142 2.60 41.24 3.42
N GLN A 143 2.76 40.57 2.27
CA GLN A 143 1.64 39.96 1.56
C GLN A 143 1.06 38.80 2.38
N LEU A 144 1.91 37.93 2.91
CA LEU A 144 1.50 36.80 3.75
C LEU A 144 0.72 37.29 4.98
N ARG A 145 1.16 38.37 5.63
CA ARG A 145 0.42 39.00 6.75
C ARG A 145 -0.91 39.65 6.35
N LYS A 146 -1.08 40.08 5.10
CA LYS A 146 -2.38 40.56 4.61
C LYS A 146 -3.35 39.39 4.41
N LEU A 147 -2.85 38.23 3.97
CA LEU A 147 -3.66 37.03 3.74
C LEU A 147 -4.28 36.49 5.03
N THR A 148 -3.66 36.66 6.20
CA THR A 148 -4.25 36.23 7.48
C THR A 148 -5.58 36.90 7.78
N LYS A 149 -5.84 38.09 7.24
CA LYS A 149 -7.11 38.81 7.39
C LYS A 149 -8.21 38.28 6.48
N ILE A 150 -7.83 37.57 5.41
CA ILE A 150 -8.73 37.09 4.36
C ILE A 150 -8.97 35.59 4.50
N CYS A 151 -7.96 34.84 4.93
CA CYS A 151 -7.97 33.38 5.03
C CYS A 151 -7.61 32.96 6.47
N PRO A 152 -8.61 32.62 7.31
CA PRO A 152 -8.38 32.18 8.67
C PRO A 152 -7.43 30.98 8.82
N PRO A 153 -7.44 29.95 7.94
CA PRO A 153 -6.45 28.87 7.98
C PRO A 153 -4.99 29.36 7.96
N VAL A 154 -4.69 30.37 7.14
CA VAL A 154 -3.34 30.98 7.11
C VAL A 154 -3.01 31.63 8.45
N ALA A 155 -3.96 32.33 9.07
CA ALA A 155 -3.76 32.95 10.37
C ALA A 155 -3.43 31.90 11.47
N VAL A 156 -4.16 30.77 11.47
CA VAL A 156 -3.93 29.65 12.41
C VAL A 156 -2.53 29.06 12.21
N VAL A 157 -2.12 28.80 10.97
CA VAL A 157 -0.80 28.25 10.66
C VAL A 157 0.33 29.18 11.14
N LEU A 158 0.23 30.48 10.84
CA LEU A 158 1.24 31.45 11.28
C LEU A 158 1.26 31.60 12.81
N ALA A 159 0.11 31.53 13.47
CA ALA A 159 0.04 31.54 14.93
C ALA A 159 0.73 30.30 15.54
N ARG A 160 0.52 29.11 14.98
CA ARG A 160 1.17 27.86 15.42
C ARG A 160 2.68 27.91 15.26
N LYS A 161 3.17 28.33 14.09
CA LYS A 161 4.61 28.51 13.84
C LYS A 161 5.23 29.49 14.84
N ARG A 162 4.53 30.58 15.15
CA ARG A 162 4.98 31.54 16.18
C ARG A 162 5.04 30.91 17.57
N LEU A 163 4.05 30.11 17.95
CA LEU A 163 4.05 29.38 19.23
C LEU A 163 5.17 28.33 19.29
N ALA A 164 5.56 27.75 18.16
CA ALA A 164 6.73 26.86 18.04
C ALA A 164 8.08 27.61 18.05
N GLY A 165 8.08 28.95 18.18
CA GLY A 165 9.29 29.77 18.24
C GLY A 165 9.86 30.17 16.87
N GLU A 166 9.15 29.93 15.76
CA GLU A 166 9.58 30.34 14.43
C GLU A 166 9.41 31.86 14.22
N ARG A 167 10.33 32.47 13.46
CA ARG A 167 10.28 33.90 13.08
C ARG A 167 9.35 34.12 11.90
N VAL A 168 8.06 34.16 12.18
CA VAL A 168 7.02 34.28 11.15
C VAL A 168 6.98 35.65 10.48
N GLU A 169 7.56 36.68 11.10
CA GLU A 169 7.60 38.04 10.57
C GLU A 169 8.33 38.15 9.23
N THR A 170 9.30 37.29 8.99
CA THR A 170 10.17 37.32 7.80
C THR A 170 9.79 36.25 6.77
N CYS A 171 8.77 35.45 7.02
CA CYS A 171 8.35 34.38 6.12
C CYS A 171 7.62 34.94 4.89
N ASP A 172 8.11 34.59 3.70
CA ASP A 172 7.45 34.77 2.41
C ASP A 172 6.76 33.49 1.93
N SER A 173 7.07 32.36 2.56
CA SER A 173 6.48 31.05 2.26
C SER A 173 6.08 30.32 3.54
N VAL A 174 5.08 29.45 3.43
CA VAL A 174 4.58 28.65 4.53
C VAL A 174 4.11 27.30 4.02
N ASP A 175 4.57 26.25 4.70
CA ASP A 175 4.26 24.86 4.41
C ASP A 175 3.60 24.25 5.66
N PHE A 176 2.48 23.54 5.49
CA PHE A 176 1.72 22.98 6.61
C PHE A 176 0.80 21.81 6.19
N ASP A 177 0.42 20.99 7.17
CA ASP A 177 -0.62 19.97 7.01
C ASP A 177 -2.00 20.64 6.98
N VAL A 178 -2.66 20.58 5.81
CA VAL A 178 -3.97 21.20 5.60
C VAL A 178 -5.10 20.40 6.26
N VAL A 179 -4.90 19.09 6.49
CA VAL A 179 -5.86 18.23 7.18
C VAL A 179 -5.86 18.54 8.67
N GLU A 180 -4.68 18.63 9.29
CA GLU A 180 -4.56 18.99 10.70
C GLU A 180 -5.14 20.39 11.00
N VAL A 181 -4.89 21.35 10.11
CA VAL A 181 -5.44 22.71 10.21
C VAL A 181 -6.97 22.69 10.09
N ALA A 182 -7.52 21.91 9.15
CA ALA A 182 -8.95 21.77 8.97
C ALA A 182 -9.62 21.15 10.21
N ASP A 183 -9.06 20.05 10.73
CA ASP A 183 -9.54 19.35 11.93
C ASP A 183 -9.56 20.27 13.15
N THR A 184 -8.47 21.01 13.38
CA THR A 184 -8.37 21.92 14.54
C THR A 184 -9.35 23.09 14.44
N MET A 185 -9.64 23.55 13.22
CA MET A 185 -10.64 24.59 13.00
C MET A 185 -12.08 24.06 13.07
N GLY A 186 -12.28 22.74 13.08
CA GLY A 186 -13.58 22.10 12.92
C GLY A 186 -14.20 22.37 11.54
N TRP A 187 -13.36 22.56 10.51
CA TRP A 187 -13.79 22.90 9.15
C TRP A 187 -13.64 21.71 8.22
N GLN A 188 -14.53 21.63 7.23
CA GLN A 188 -14.41 20.61 6.18
C GLN A 188 -13.18 20.87 5.31
N LEU A 189 -12.35 19.84 5.13
CA LEU A 189 -11.13 19.89 4.34
C LEU A 189 -11.32 20.50 2.94
N GLY A 190 -12.40 20.13 2.26
CA GLY A 190 -12.71 20.63 0.91
C GLY A 190 -12.89 22.15 0.86
N LEU A 191 -13.50 22.76 1.89
CA LEU A 191 -13.70 24.20 1.99
C LEU A 191 -12.40 24.93 2.28
N VAL A 192 -11.57 24.38 3.18
CA VAL A 192 -10.23 24.91 3.48
C VAL A 192 -9.37 24.92 2.22
N LYS A 193 -9.29 23.79 1.50
CA LYS A 193 -8.53 23.70 0.25
C LYS A 193 -9.04 24.66 -0.82
N ARG A 194 -10.36 24.84 -0.95
CA ARG A 194 -10.95 25.80 -1.89
C ARG A 194 -10.58 27.23 -1.53
N GLY A 195 -10.73 27.61 -0.26
CA GLY A 195 -10.40 28.95 0.24
C GLY A 195 -8.92 29.28 0.06
N LEU A 196 -8.02 28.32 0.29
CA LEU A 196 -6.59 28.49 0.06
C LEU A 196 -6.27 28.73 -1.41
N ARG A 197 -6.84 27.94 -2.34
CA ARG A 197 -6.66 28.18 -3.79
C ARG A 197 -7.16 29.56 -4.19
N GLN A 198 -8.28 30.00 -3.63
CA GLN A 198 -8.88 31.29 -3.96
C GLN A 198 -7.95 32.49 -3.72
N LEU A 199 -6.97 32.35 -2.81
CA LEU A 199 -5.99 33.40 -2.53
C LEU A 199 -5.13 33.78 -3.75
N GLN A 200 -4.95 32.85 -4.70
CA GLN A 200 -4.22 33.09 -5.95
C GLN A 200 -4.89 34.18 -6.80
N TRP A 201 -6.21 34.33 -6.70
CA TRP A 201 -7.00 35.31 -7.46
C TRP A 201 -7.52 36.47 -6.63
N ALA A 202 -7.61 36.33 -5.30
CA ALA A 202 -8.16 37.35 -4.40
C ALA A 202 -7.20 38.52 -4.08
N THR A 203 -5.89 38.34 -4.30
CA THR A 203 -4.88 39.40 -4.18
C THR A 203 -4.32 39.74 -5.55
N ASN A 204 -3.61 40.87 -5.70
CA ASN A 204 -3.10 41.45 -6.97
C ASN A 204 -2.10 40.58 -7.78
N ARG A 205 -2.32 39.27 -7.87
CA ARG A 205 -1.43 38.22 -8.39
C ARG A 205 -0.10 38.16 -7.60
N GLY A 206 0.48 36.97 -7.51
CA GLY A 206 1.73 36.75 -6.77
C GLY A 206 1.62 35.94 -5.48
N VAL A 207 0.52 35.21 -5.28
CA VAL A 207 0.45 34.11 -4.30
C VAL A 207 0.37 32.80 -5.09
N LEU A 208 1.26 31.87 -4.81
CA LEU A 208 1.23 30.50 -5.31
C LEU A 208 0.75 29.58 -4.18
N VAL A 209 -0.14 28.65 -4.51
CA VAL A 209 -0.66 27.65 -3.57
C VAL A 209 -0.60 26.29 -4.25
N GLU A 210 0.17 25.38 -3.68
CA GLU A 210 0.38 24.03 -4.19
C GLU A 210 0.00 23.03 -3.10
N PHE A 211 -0.71 21.97 -3.50
CA PHE A 211 -0.93 20.82 -2.64
C PHE A 211 -0.03 19.69 -3.09
N SER A 212 0.59 19.01 -2.14
CA SER A 212 1.52 17.91 -2.38
C SER A 212 1.29 16.78 -1.36
N ASN A 213 2.10 15.73 -1.48
CA ASN A 213 2.13 14.58 -0.58
C ASN A 213 0.80 13.82 -0.53
N LEU A 214 0.66 12.87 -1.48
CA LEU A 214 -0.47 11.95 -1.47
C LEU A 214 -0.43 11.13 -0.18
N SER A 215 -1.54 11.14 0.54
CA SER A 215 -1.63 10.65 1.91
C SER A 215 -2.85 9.77 2.09
N PHE A 216 -2.73 8.73 2.92
CA PHE A 216 -3.88 8.04 3.48
C PHE A 216 -4.63 9.02 4.37
N TYR A 217 -5.93 9.17 4.14
CA TYR A 217 -6.77 10.13 4.83
C TYR A 217 -7.87 9.37 5.58
N PHE A 218 -8.03 9.61 6.87
CA PHE A 218 -8.95 8.86 7.70
C PHE A 218 -9.37 9.63 8.95
N ARG A 219 -10.42 9.16 9.64
CA ARG A 219 -10.75 9.60 11.00
C ARG A 219 -10.31 8.54 12.01
N SER A 220 -9.79 8.98 13.13
CA SER A 220 -9.44 8.08 14.24
C SER A 220 -9.62 8.74 15.60
N TYR A 221 -9.74 7.93 16.65
CA TYR A 221 -9.71 8.43 18.02
C TYR A 221 -8.32 8.95 18.39
N GLY A 222 -8.29 10.03 19.17
CA GLY A 222 -7.06 10.65 19.68
C GLY A 222 -6.75 10.35 21.14
N ASP A 223 -7.59 9.56 21.81
CA ASP A 223 -7.55 9.29 23.26
C ASP A 223 -7.28 7.81 23.59
N LEU A 224 -6.75 7.04 22.64
CA LEU A 224 -6.40 5.64 22.86
C LEU A 224 -5.36 5.50 23.98
N THR A 225 -5.64 4.63 24.95
CA THR A 225 -4.66 4.32 25.99
C THR A 225 -3.54 3.42 25.43
N PRO A 226 -2.36 3.37 26.08
CA PRO A 226 -1.30 2.43 25.66
C PRO A 226 -1.77 0.98 25.56
N ASP A 227 -2.58 0.51 26.52
CA ASP A 227 -3.14 -0.85 26.50
C ASP A 227 -4.12 -1.08 25.35
N GLU A 228 -4.86 -0.05 24.94
CA GLU A 228 -5.72 -0.12 23.76
C GLU A 228 -4.87 -0.18 22.48
N MET A 229 -3.81 0.63 22.40
CA MET A 229 -2.87 0.60 21.27
C MET A 229 -2.19 -0.77 21.12
N ASP A 230 -1.74 -1.37 22.22
CA ASP A 230 -1.13 -2.70 22.21
C ASP A 230 -2.11 -3.77 21.71
N ARG A 231 -3.37 -3.75 22.19
CA ARG A 231 -4.42 -4.65 21.70
C ARG A 231 -4.74 -4.46 20.22
N VAL A 232 -4.75 -3.23 19.72
CA VAL A 232 -4.89 -2.95 18.28
C VAL A 232 -3.72 -3.54 17.49
N CYS A 233 -2.50 -3.45 18.02
CA CYS A 233 -1.32 -4.06 17.40
C CYS A 233 -1.40 -5.59 17.40
N GLU A 234 -1.82 -6.20 18.51
CA GLU A 234 -2.05 -7.64 18.62
C GLU A 234 -3.12 -8.12 17.63
N PHE A 235 -4.23 -7.40 17.50
CA PHE A 235 -5.27 -7.68 16.52
C PHE A 235 -4.70 -7.67 15.10
N LEU A 236 -4.05 -6.58 14.69
CA LEU A 236 -3.47 -6.47 13.34
C LEU A 236 -2.42 -7.55 13.08
N HIS A 237 -1.55 -7.81 14.06
CA HIS A 237 -0.56 -8.87 13.95
C HIS A 237 -1.22 -10.24 13.80
N GLY A 238 -2.24 -10.53 14.59
CA GLY A 238 -3.05 -11.75 14.51
C GLY A 238 -3.65 -11.96 13.11
N ARG A 239 -4.21 -10.89 12.51
CA ARG A 239 -4.73 -10.92 11.13
C ARG A 239 -3.64 -11.24 10.11
N VAL A 240 -2.46 -10.62 10.23
CA VAL A 240 -1.31 -10.87 9.34
C VAL A 240 -0.82 -12.31 9.46
N VAL A 241 -0.67 -12.83 10.68
CA VAL A 241 -0.22 -14.21 10.93
C VAL A 241 -1.25 -15.23 10.42
N ALA A 242 -2.55 -14.98 10.63
CA ALA A 242 -3.60 -15.83 10.11
C ALA A 242 -3.60 -15.87 8.57
N GLN A 243 -3.39 -14.72 7.93
CA GLN A 243 -3.27 -14.62 6.48
C GLN A 243 -2.03 -15.39 5.97
N GLU A 244 -0.87 -15.21 6.60
CA GLU A 244 0.35 -15.96 6.27
C GLU A 244 0.12 -17.47 6.35
N ARG A 245 -0.41 -17.96 7.48
CA ARG A 245 -0.73 -19.39 7.68
C ARG A 245 -1.68 -19.92 6.61
N THR A 246 -2.74 -19.17 6.31
CA THR A 246 -3.72 -19.54 5.29
C THR A 246 -3.09 -19.64 3.91
N LYS A 247 -2.24 -18.68 3.53
CA LYS A 247 -1.55 -18.70 2.24
C LYS A 247 -0.55 -19.85 2.14
N LEU A 248 0.20 -20.14 3.20
CA LEU A 248 1.10 -21.29 3.26
C LEU A 248 0.33 -22.61 3.15
N TYR A 249 -0.81 -22.73 3.83
CA TYR A 249 -1.69 -23.89 3.68
C TYR A 249 -2.15 -24.07 2.25
N GLN A 250 -2.68 -23.01 1.63
CA GLN A 250 -3.17 -23.07 0.24
C GLN A 250 -2.06 -23.53 -0.72
N LEU A 251 -0.83 -23.04 -0.53
CA LEU A 251 0.31 -23.44 -1.34
C LEU A 251 0.67 -24.92 -1.13
N LYS A 252 0.76 -25.38 0.13
CA LYS A 252 1.07 -26.78 0.45
C LYS A 252 -0.02 -27.73 -0.03
N ALA A 253 -1.29 -27.40 0.19
CA ALA A 253 -2.44 -28.20 -0.24
C ALA A 253 -2.46 -28.33 -1.77
N CYS A 254 -2.26 -27.23 -2.49
CA CYS A 254 -2.13 -27.20 -3.94
C CYS A 254 -0.98 -28.12 -4.41
N PHE A 255 0.22 -27.97 -3.83
CA PHE A 255 1.37 -28.80 -4.16
C PHE A 255 1.10 -30.30 -3.89
N LYS A 256 0.61 -30.67 -2.71
CA LYS A 256 0.28 -32.06 -2.33
C LYS A 256 -0.73 -32.66 -3.32
N ALA A 257 -1.78 -31.91 -3.67
CA ALA A 257 -2.82 -32.37 -4.59
C ALA A 257 -2.24 -32.71 -5.97
N PHE A 258 -1.55 -31.76 -6.60
CA PHE A 258 -0.94 -31.97 -7.93
C PHE A 258 0.16 -33.04 -7.90
N ARG A 259 1.01 -33.05 -6.87
CA ARG A 259 2.07 -34.04 -6.71
C ARG A 259 1.52 -35.46 -6.63
N SER A 260 0.39 -35.65 -5.95
CA SER A 260 -0.23 -36.97 -5.74
C SER A 260 -0.77 -37.65 -7.02
N VAL A 261 -0.97 -36.86 -8.09
CA VAL A 261 -1.44 -37.33 -9.40
C VAL A 261 -0.42 -37.12 -10.51
N ALA A 262 0.74 -36.52 -10.21
CA ALA A 262 1.77 -36.21 -11.19
C ALA A 262 2.46 -37.47 -11.76
N TYR A 263 2.85 -37.40 -13.02
CA TYR A 263 3.78 -38.35 -13.63
C TYR A 263 5.21 -37.87 -13.49
N LYS A 264 6.17 -38.80 -13.67
CA LYS A 264 7.60 -38.43 -13.77
C LYS A 264 7.93 -37.71 -15.07
N SER A 265 7.16 -37.97 -16.14
CA SER A 265 7.30 -37.39 -17.48
C SER A 265 5.93 -37.30 -18.15
N CYS A 266 5.73 -36.34 -19.05
CA CYS A 266 4.49 -36.21 -19.82
C CYS A 266 4.25 -37.40 -20.77
N SER A 267 5.29 -38.14 -21.14
CA SER A 267 5.20 -39.32 -22.01
C SER A 267 4.22 -40.39 -21.50
N PHE A 268 3.99 -40.44 -20.18
CA PHE A 268 3.09 -41.40 -19.56
C PHE A 268 1.59 -41.05 -19.73
N CYS A 269 1.26 -39.88 -20.27
CA CYS A 269 -0.12 -39.42 -20.46
C CYS A 269 -0.37 -38.78 -21.84
N THR A 270 0.51 -38.98 -22.81
CA THR A 270 0.37 -38.41 -24.16
C THR A 270 -0.72 -39.11 -24.98
N ASP A 271 -0.85 -40.43 -24.85
CA ASP A 271 -1.69 -41.21 -25.75
C ASP A 271 -3.10 -41.45 -25.22
N LYS A 272 -3.26 -41.57 -23.89
CA LYS A 272 -4.55 -41.83 -23.22
C LYS A 272 -4.63 -41.08 -21.89
N LEU A 273 -5.81 -40.54 -21.61
CA LEU A 273 -6.14 -39.98 -20.30
C LEU A 273 -6.23 -41.10 -19.25
N ASP A 274 -5.52 -40.92 -18.14
CA ASP A 274 -5.69 -41.75 -16.94
C ASP A 274 -6.88 -41.23 -16.15
N GLU A 275 -8.05 -41.83 -16.40
CA GLU A 275 -9.30 -41.48 -15.74
C GLU A 275 -9.22 -41.59 -14.21
N SER A 276 -8.42 -42.52 -13.67
CA SER A 276 -8.27 -42.68 -12.22
C SER A 276 -7.59 -41.46 -11.60
N ARG A 277 -6.48 -40.99 -12.19
CA ARG A 277 -5.80 -39.78 -11.72
C ARG A 277 -6.64 -38.53 -11.93
N SER A 278 -7.36 -38.44 -13.05
CA SER A 278 -8.30 -37.35 -13.36
C SER A 278 -9.41 -37.27 -12.31
N LEU A 279 -10.07 -38.39 -12.01
CA LEU A 279 -11.10 -38.48 -10.98
C LEU A 279 -10.55 -38.19 -9.58
N LYS A 280 -9.35 -38.67 -9.26
CA LYS A 280 -8.68 -38.36 -7.99
C LYS A 280 -8.43 -36.86 -7.83
N LEU A 281 -7.92 -36.19 -8.87
CA LEU A 281 -7.70 -34.74 -8.83
C LEU A 281 -9.03 -33.99 -8.69
N LYS A 282 -10.06 -34.37 -9.44
CA LYS A 282 -11.40 -33.78 -9.34
C LYS A 282 -11.99 -33.92 -7.92
N GLY A 283 -11.82 -35.10 -7.31
CA GLY A 283 -12.22 -35.35 -5.91
C GLY A 283 -11.47 -34.45 -4.93
N LEU A 284 -10.14 -34.36 -5.04
CA LEU A 284 -9.34 -33.47 -4.19
C LEU A 284 -9.74 -31.99 -4.32
N LEU A 285 -10.09 -31.54 -5.53
CA LEU A 285 -10.58 -30.18 -5.77
C LEU A 285 -11.97 -29.97 -5.15
N GLY A 286 -12.89 -30.92 -5.33
CA GLY A 286 -14.21 -30.90 -4.70
C GLY A 286 -14.11 -30.79 -3.19
N ASP A 287 -13.36 -31.71 -2.56
CA ASP A 287 -13.12 -31.72 -1.13
C ASP A 287 -12.54 -30.40 -0.61
N TYR A 288 -11.62 -29.78 -1.36
CA TYR A 288 -11.02 -28.50 -0.96
C TYR A 288 -12.06 -27.37 -0.95
N PHE A 289 -12.89 -27.26 -1.98
CA PHE A 289 -13.91 -26.20 -2.06
C PHE A 289 -15.09 -26.42 -1.11
N ASP A 290 -15.42 -27.68 -0.81
CA ASP A 290 -16.43 -28.02 0.19
C ASP A 290 -15.91 -27.70 1.60
N LYS A 291 -14.69 -28.12 1.93
CA LYS A 291 -14.03 -27.82 3.21
C LYS A 291 -13.72 -26.33 3.39
N ARG A 292 -13.48 -25.57 2.31
CA ARG A 292 -13.25 -24.11 2.39
C ARG A 292 -14.47 -23.33 2.87
N ARG A 293 -15.68 -23.89 2.74
CA ARG A 293 -16.90 -23.26 3.29
C ARG A 293 -16.93 -23.31 4.82
N GLU A 294 -16.26 -24.28 5.42
CA GLU A 294 -15.98 -24.32 6.86
C GLU A 294 -14.78 -23.37 7.10
N LEU A 295 -15.06 -22.18 7.63
CA LEU A 295 -14.15 -21.02 7.69
C LEU A 295 -12.83 -21.24 8.48
N ASP A 296 -12.56 -22.43 9.02
CA ASP A 296 -11.43 -22.72 9.90
C ASP A 296 -10.33 -23.56 9.22
N LEU A 297 -9.83 -23.08 8.07
CA LEU A 297 -8.66 -23.65 7.40
C LEU A 297 -7.36 -23.43 8.22
N SER A 298 -7.37 -22.49 9.18
CA SER A 298 -6.22 -22.17 10.03
C SER A 298 -5.92 -23.27 11.05
N ARG A 299 -6.95 -23.83 11.71
CA ARG A 299 -6.79 -24.93 12.65
C ARG A 299 -6.27 -26.21 11.98
N LYS A 300 -6.77 -26.55 10.78
CA LYS A 300 -6.35 -27.75 10.03
C LYS A 300 -4.87 -27.73 9.63
N PHE A 301 -4.23 -26.56 9.54
CA PHE A 301 -2.78 -26.45 9.27
C PHE A 301 -1.91 -26.92 10.45
N GLN A 302 -2.42 -26.84 11.70
CA GLN A 302 -1.68 -27.31 12.86
C GLN A 302 -1.62 -28.85 12.93
N GLU A 303 -2.60 -29.53 12.35
CA GLU A 303 -2.73 -31.00 12.42
C GLU A 303 -1.93 -31.73 11.32
N GLU A 304 -1.63 -31.08 10.19
CA GLU A 304 -0.85 -31.67 9.08
C GLU A 304 0.65 -31.32 9.09
N LYS A 305 1.23 -31.02 10.26
CA LYS A 305 2.68 -30.86 10.35
C LYS A 305 3.38 -32.21 10.19
N ASP A 306 3.96 -32.44 9.01
CA ASP A 306 4.95 -33.51 8.79
C ASP A 306 6.17 -33.21 9.67
N ASP A 307 6.21 -33.82 10.87
CA ASP A 307 7.24 -33.59 11.89
C ASP A 307 8.66 -33.95 11.41
N GLU A 308 8.82 -34.91 10.49
CA GLU A 308 10.15 -35.40 10.09
C GLU A 308 10.95 -34.41 9.22
N GLU A 309 10.30 -33.76 8.26
CA GLU A 309 10.96 -32.81 7.34
C GLU A 309 11.30 -31.49 8.07
N GLU A 310 10.43 -31.05 8.99
CA GLU A 310 10.66 -29.88 9.84
C GLU A 310 11.84 -30.11 10.80
N VAL A 311 11.97 -31.32 11.37
CA VAL A 311 13.10 -31.70 12.24
C VAL A 311 14.41 -31.74 11.47
N LEU A 312 14.44 -32.33 10.27
CA LEU A 312 15.65 -32.35 9.43
C LEU A 312 16.11 -30.93 9.06
N LEU A 313 15.17 -30.05 8.73
CA LEU A 313 15.46 -28.65 8.39
C LEU A 313 16.03 -27.89 9.59
N LYS A 314 15.50 -28.11 10.79
CA LYS A 314 16.02 -27.55 12.04
C LYS A 314 17.43 -28.02 12.36
N CYS A 315 17.75 -29.30 12.15
CA CYS A 315 19.11 -29.81 12.34
C CYS A 315 20.09 -29.14 11.37
N LYS A 316 19.77 -29.10 10.08
CA LYS A 316 20.60 -28.41 9.07
C LYS A 316 20.77 -26.93 9.40
N MET A 317 19.74 -26.28 9.91
CA MET A 317 19.80 -24.87 10.28
C MET A 317 20.82 -24.61 11.40
N LYS A 318 20.88 -25.49 12.41
CA LYS A 318 21.88 -25.39 13.49
C LYS A 318 23.31 -25.53 12.97
N ASP A 319 23.55 -26.47 12.06
CA ASP A 319 24.88 -26.68 11.48
C ASP A 319 25.37 -25.46 10.68
N PHE A 320 24.45 -24.75 10.02
CA PHE A 320 24.76 -23.57 9.22
C PHE A 320 24.69 -22.25 10.00
N GLU A 321 24.22 -22.25 11.25
CA GLU A 321 24.00 -21.02 12.03
C GLU A 321 25.26 -20.15 12.10
N GLY A 322 26.44 -20.75 12.33
CA GLY A 322 27.71 -20.01 12.38
C GLY A 322 28.05 -19.32 11.07
N GLN A 323 27.82 -19.99 9.94
CA GLN A 323 28.04 -19.41 8.61
C GLN A 323 27.03 -18.30 8.31
N ILE A 324 25.75 -18.52 8.63
CA ILE A 324 24.68 -17.51 8.47
C ILE A 324 25.02 -16.25 9.26
N ARG A 325 25.49 -16.41 10.50
CA ARG A 325 25.91 -15.32 11.36
C ARG A 325 27.08 -14.52 10.75
N ALA A 326 28.13 -15.21 10.31
CA ALA A 326 29.28 -14.57 9.67
C ALA A 326 28.89 -13.83 8.39
N ASP A 327 27.98 -14.40 7.59
CA ASP A 327 27.49 -13.78 6.36
C ASP A 327 26.62 -12.54 6.65
N ILE A 328 25.79 -12.58 7.70
CA ILE A 328 25.04 -11.40 8.16
C ILE A 328 25.98 -10.30 8.65
N GLN A 329 27.00 -10.63 9.45
CA GLN A 329 28.00 -9.66 9.89
C GLN A 329 28.76 -9.05 8.71
N SER A 330 29.16 -9.87 7.74
CA SER A 330 29.80 -9.40 6.51
C SER A 330 28.88 -8.47 5.71
N PHE A 331 27.60 -8.80 5.61
CA PHE A 331 26.60 -7.96 4.94
C PHE A 331 26.47 -6.59 5.63
N LEU A 332 26.29 -6.58 6.95
CA LEU A 332 26.15 -5.34 7.74
C LEU A 332 27.43 -4.50 7.70
N GLY A 333 28.61 -5.13 7.78
CA GLY A 333 29.90 -4.44 7.70
C GLY A 333 30.17 -3.81 6.33
N ASN A 334 29.69 -4.43 5.25
CA ASN A 334 29.81 -3.87 3.90
C ASN A 334 28.82 -2.73 3.61
N ARG A 335 27.85 -2.50 4.51
CA ARG A 335 26.78 -1.49 4.38
C ARG A 335 26.54 -0.76 5.70
N SER A 336 27.62 -0.29 6.32
CA SER A 336 27.58 0.35 7.64
C SER A 336 26.83 1.69 7.66
N ASP A 337 26.61 2.29 6.50
CA ASP A 337 25.88 3.53 6.29
C ASP A 337 24.35 3.34 6.28
N GLU A 338 23.88 2.11 6.06
CA GLU A 338 22.46 1.78 6.01
C GLU A 338 21.96 1.19 7.34
N LYS A 339 20.73 1.54 7.74
CA LYS A 339 20.08 0.93 8.91
C LYS A 339 19.19 -0.21 8.46
N PHE A 340 19.47 -1.43 8.93
CA PHE A 340 18.65 -2.60 8.64
C PHE A 340 17.83 -3.05 9.85
N SER A 341 16.60 -3.51 9.60
CA SER A 341 15.85 -4.35 10.54
C SER A 341 16.19 -5.82 10.32
N GLY A 342 15.98 -6.67 11.33
CA GLY A 342 16.18 -8.12 11.16
C GLY A 342 15.31 -8.72 10.04
N ARG A 343 14.10 -8.19 9.86
CA ARG A 343 13.20 -8.58 8.75
C ARG A 343 13.78 -8.18 7.39
N ALA A 344 14.34 -6.97 7.27
CA ALA A 344 14.98 -6.50 6.03
C ALA A 344 16.16 -7.40 5.63
N VAL A 345 17.03 -7.73 6.59
CA VAL A 345 18.14 -8.67 6.36
C VAL A 345 17.61 -10.03 5.91
N ALA A 346 16.63 -10.60 6.62
CA ALA A 346 16.04 -11.88 6.22
C ALA A 346 15.43 -11.84 4.82
N ARG A 347 14.71 -10.77 4.46
CA ARG A 347 14.17 -10.57 3.10
C ARG A 347 15.27 -10.60 2.04
N ILE A 348 16.40 -9.93 2.26
CA ILE A 348 17.54 -9.95 1.33
C ILE A 348 18.10 -11.36 1.17
N PHE A 349 18.36 -12.08 2.26
CA PHE A 349 18.90 -13.45 2.21
C PHE A 349 17.94 -14.47 1.58
N PHE A 350 16.63 -14.22 1.64
CA PHE A 350 15.60 -14.97 0.90
C PHE A 350 15.40 -14.49 -0.54
N GLY A 351 15.89 -13.29 -0.86
CA GLY A 351 15.70 -12.63 -2.13
C GLY A 351 14.26 -12.16 -2.38
N ILE A 352 13.64 -11.63 -1.34
CA ILE A 352 12.34 -10.95 -1.35
C ILE A 352 12.63 -9.45 -1.32
N GLY A 353 12.16 -8.71 -2.33
CA GLY A 353 12.30 -7.25 -2.35
C GLY A 353 11.39 -6.57 -1.34
N SER A 354 11.75 -5.35 -0.95
CA SER A 354 10.92 -4.44 -0.16
C SER A 354 10.94 -3.02 -0.74
N PRO A 355 10.06 -2.12 -0.29
CA PRO A 355 10.11 -0.72 -0.69
C PRO A 355 11.48 -0.07 -0.46
N CYS A 356 12.09 -0.27 0.72
CA CYS A 356 13.41 0.29 1.03
C CYS A 356 14.56 -0.50 0.39
N TYR A 357 14.37 -1.81 0.17
CA TYR A 357 15.40 -2.72 -0.33
C TYR A 357 14.93 -3.44 -1.60
N PRO A 358 14.81 -2.72 -2.74
CA PRO A 358 14.27 -3.25 -3.98
C PRO A 358 15.19 -4.30 -4.60
N ALA A 359 14.59 -5.33 -5.20
CA ALA A 359 15.30 -6.43 -5.84
C ALA A 359 16.20 -5.98 -7.01
N GLN A 360 15.86 -4.87 -7.67
CA GLN A 360 16.61 -4.27 -8.77
C GLN A 360 18.01 -3.80 -8.31
N THR A 361 18.13 -3.41 -7.04
CA THR A 361 19.37 -2.92 -6.42
C THR A 361 20.04 -4.04 -5.64
N PHE A 362 19.34 -4.61 -4.64
CA PHE A 362 19.91 -5.61 -3.73
C PHE A 362 20.07 -6.98 -4.38
N GLY A 363 19.27 -7.30 -5.39
CA GLY A 363 19.35 -8.56 -6.13
C GLY A 363 20.57 -8.70 -7.04
N ARG A 364 21.35 -7.63 -7.21
CA ARG A 364 22.64 -7.67 -7.93
C ARG A 364 23.73 -8.32 -7.10
N ASP A 365 23.69 -8.16 -5.77
CA ASP A 365 24.68 -8.78 -4.87
C ASP A 365 24.31 -10.24 -4.57
N LYS A 366 24.74 -11.13 -5.48
CA LYS A 366 24.49 -12.58 -5.37
C LYS A 366 25.18 -13.24 -4.19
N ARG A 367 26.10 -12.55 -3.49
CA ARG A 367 26.73 -13.07 -2.26
C ARG A 367 25.74 -13.20 -1.13
N TYR A 368 24.69 -12.38 -1.13
CA TYR A 368 23.67 -12.36 -0.07
C TYR A 368 22.29 -12.71 -0.61
N TRP A 369 21.93 -12.24 -1.80
CA TRP A 369 20.59 -12.41 -2.36
C TRP A 369 20.24 -13.88 -2.66
N ARG A 370 19.13 -14.38 -2.10
CA ARG A 370 18.65 -15.78 -2.21
C ARG A 370 19.62 -16.84 -1.67
N LYS A 371 20.66 -16.47 -0.91
CA LYS A 371 21.68 -17.41 -0.42
C LYS A 371 21.11 -18.46 0.54
N TYR A 372 20.03 -18.14 1.25
CA TYR A 372 19.46 -18.99 2.30
C TYR A 372 17.97 -19.30 2.13
N ILE A 373 17.49 -19.31 0.88
CA ILE A 373 16.07 -19.57 0.54
C ILE A 373 15.55 -20.95 1.02
N GLN A 374 16.46 -21.89 1.23
CA GLN A 374 16.18 -23.26 1.68
C GLN A 374 15.95 -23.39 3.19
N PHE A 375 16.25 -22.35 3.96
CA PHE A 375 16.11 -22.35 5.42
C PHE A 375 14.80 -21.69 5.85
N ASP A 376 14.54 -21.69 7.15
CA ASP A 376 13.35 -21.02 7.71
C ASP A 376 13.56 -19.50 7.79
N PHE A 377 12.57 -18.74 7.30
CA PHE A 377 12.63 -17.28 7.24
C PHE A 377 12.69 -16.65 8.63
N ASN A 378 11.88 -17.15 9.56
CA ASN A 378 11.78 -16.59 10.89
C ASN A 378 13.05 -16.86 11.69
N GLU A 379 13.69 -18.00 11.47
CA GLU A 379 14.97 -18.32 12.12
C GLU A 379 16.12 -17.44 11.61
N ILE A 380 16.17 -17.14 10.31
CA ILE A 380 17.14 -16.18 9.76
C ILE A 380 16.88 -14.77 10.29
N MET A 381 15.62 -14.36 10.36
CA MET A 381 15.22 -13.09 10.97
C MET A 381 15.66 -13.02 12.44
N ARG A 382 15.47 -14.10 13.22
CA ARG A 382 15.92 -14.18 14.62
C ARG A 382 17.43 -14.02 14.75
N ILE A 383 18.22 -14.72 13.93
CA ILE A 383 19.68 -14.59 13.92
C ILE A 383 20.09 -13.17 13.53
N ALA A 384 19.45 -12.58 12.52
CA ALA A 384 19.73 -11.22 12.07
C ALA A 384 19.45 -10.17 13.17
N ILE A 385 18.34 -10.29 13.91
CA ILE A 385 18.05 -9.43 15.06
C ILE A 385 19.18 -9.51 16.09
N GLN A 386 19.62 -10.72 16.43
CA GLN A 386 20.71 -10.91 17.39
C GLN A 386 22.02 -10.28 16.92
N GLU A 387 22.34 -10.40 15.63
CA GLU A 387 23.55 -9.80 15.09
C GLU A 387 23.48 -8.28 15.01
N ILE A 388 22.34 -7.70 14.64
CA ILE A 388 22.14 -6.25 14.66
C ILE A 388 22.32 -5.69 16.08
N ILE A 389 21.83 -6.39 17.11
CA ILE A 389 22.01 -5.99 18.51
C ILE A 389 23.46 -6.08 18.95
N ARG A 390 24.22 -7.07 18.47
CA ARG A 390 25.66 -7.23 18.77
C ARG A 390 26.56 -6.28 18.00
N PHE A 391 26.10 -5.82 16.85
CA PHE A 391 26.84 -4.94 15.94
C PHE A 391 26.72 -3.46 16.31
N LYS A 392 25.66 -3.09 17.04
CA LYS A 392 25.51 -1.80 17.72
C LYS A 392 26.30 -1.80 19.02
#